data_AF-W8PFB6-F1
#
_entry.id   AF-W8PFB6-F1
#
_cell.length_a   1.000
_cell.length_b   1.000
_cell.length_c   1.000
_cell.angle_alpha   90.00
_cell.angle_beta   90.00
_cell.angle_gamma   90.00
#
_symmetry.space_group_name_H-M   'P 1'
#
loop_
_entity.id
_entity.type
_entity.pdbx_description
1 polymer ?
#
loop_
_entity_poly.entity_id
_entity_poly.type
_entity_poly.pdbx_seq_one_letter_code
_entity_poly.pdbx_strand_id
1 'polypeptide(L)'
;GIVGVFGYGGGVIGRYCDQPEQFSGVAHFHTTRVSQPAGKFYSTDYLNKICDLWDLRGSGITNMHGSTGDIIFLGTTTKQLEEVFYELTHNLNQDLGGSGSNLRTPSDCIGQARCEYACFDTQHLCHTLTNEYQ
;
A
#
# COMPACT_ATOMS: atom_id res chain seq x y z
N GLY A 1 -16.96 -3.60 3.29
CA GLY A 1 -17.29 -2.16 3.30
C GLY A 1 -16.76 -1.54 2.03
N ILE A 2 -17.52 -0.61 1.45
CA ILE A 2 -17.12 0.12 0.24
C ILE A 2 -16.67 1.51 0.66
N VAL A 3 -15.38 1.76 0.56
CA VAL A 3 -14.70 3.03 0.86
C VAL A 3 -13.48 3.13 -0.07
N GLY A 4 -13.00 4.34 -0.33
CA GLY A 4 -11.89 4.58 -1.23
C GLY A 4 -11.50 6.05 -1.24
N VAL A 5 -10.73 6.43 -2.26
CA VAL A 5 -10.33 7.82 -2.54
C VAL A 5 -10.84 8.22 -3.92
N PHE A 6 -11.14 9.50 -4.12
CA PHE A 6 -11.62 9.99 -5.41
C PHE A 6 -10.60 9.78 -6.52
N GLY A 7 -11.10 9.45 -7.72
CA GLY A 7 -10.28 9.07 -8.86
C GLY A 7 -10.04 7.57 -8.98
N TYR A 8 -10.00 6.82 -7.87
CA TYR A 8 -9.71 5.39 -7.88
C TYR A 8 -10.89 4.51 -7.48
N GLY A 9 -11.07 3.39 -8.20
CA GLY A 9 -12.08 2.37 -7.91
C GLY A 9 -11.63 1.27 -6.95
N GLY A 10 -10.41 1.36 -6.40
CA GLY A 10 -9.78 0.33 -5.56
C GLY A 10 -8.63 0.89 -4.73
N GLY A 11 -7.89 0.01 -4.06
CA GLY A 11 -6.74 0.33 -3.21
C GLY A 11 -7.04 0.35 -1.71
N VAL A 12 -8.32 0.44 -1.32
CA VAL A 12 -8.77 0.41 0.08
C VAL A 12 -9.76 -0.73 0.32
N ILE A 13 -9.53 -1.51 1.37
CA ILE A 13 -10.42 -2.59 1.81
C ILE A 13 -11.18 -2.14 3.06
N GLY A 14 -12.44 -1.75 2.89
CA GLY A 14 -13.29 -1.31 4.00
C GLY A 14 -13.70 -2.45 4.92
N ARG A 15 -13.31 -2.37 6.20
CA ARG A 15 -13.72 -3.28 7.29
C ARG A 15 -14.29 -2.51 8.48
N TYR A 16 -15.24 -3.14 9.16
CA TYR A 16 -15.92 -2.66 10.36
C TYR A 16 -16.01 -3.83 11.35
N CYS A 17 -15.81 -3.60 12.64
CA CYS A 17 -16.05 -4.63 13.66
C CYS A 17 -17.55 -4.85 13.87
N ASP A 18 -17.93 -6.05 14.29
CA ASP A 18 -19.32 -6.43 14.57
C ASP A 18 -19.81 -6.03 15.97
N GLN A 19 -18.91 -5.56 16.84
CA GLN A 19 -19.20 -5.10 18.22
C GLN A 19 -18.67 -3.68 18.47
N PRO A 20 -19.14 -2.65 17.75
CA PRO A 20 -18.58 -1.29 17.80
C PRO A 20 -18.77 -0.58 19.15
N GLU A 21 -19.77 -0.95 19.94
CA GLU A 21 -19.97 -0.41 21.29
C GLU A 21 -18.91 -0.92 22.27
N GLN A 22 -18.49 -2.18 22.12
CA GLN A 22 -17.46 -2.80 22.96
C GLN A 22 -16.04 -2.42 22.49
N PHE A 23 -15.84 -2.28 21.18
CA PHE A 23 -14.55 -2.02 20.55
C PHE A 23 -14.58 -0.80 19.63
N SER A 24 -14.93 0.36 20.19
CA SER A 24 -15.11 1.61 19.44
C SER A 24 -13.87 2.05 18.66
N GLY A 25 -12.66 1.73 19.15
CA GLY A 25 -11.39 2.03 18.46
C GLY A 25 -11.20 1.32 17.11
N VAL A 26 -11.93 0.24 16.85
CA VAL A 26 -11.89 -0.52 15.58
C VAL A 26 -13.25 -0.60 14.88
N ALA A 27 -14.18 0.29 15.26
CA ALA A 27 -15.47 0.42 14.58
C ALA A 27 -15.29 0.60 13.07
N HIS A 28 -14.28 1.39 12.68
CA HIS A 28 -13.72 1.41 11.33
C HIS A 28 -12.27 0.95 11.41
N PHE A 29 -11.89 -0.03 10.59
CA PHE A 29 -10.53 -0.55 10.57
C PHE A 29 -10.11 -0.91 9.15
N HIS A 30 -10.11 0.10 8.29
CA HIS A 30 -9.88 -0.06 6.86
C HIS A 30 -8.41 -0.32 6.56
N THR A 31 -8.14 -1.15 5.54
CA THR A 31 -6.78 -1.44 5.08
C THR A 31 -6.49 -0.65 3.81
N THR A 32 -5.41 0.12 3.80
CA THR A 32 -4.92 0.80 2.60
C THR A 32 -3.74 0.02 2.02
N ARG A 33 -3.78 -0.28 0.73
CA ARG A 33 -2.67 -0.90 0.00
C ARG A 33 -1.82 0.22 -0.59
N VAL A 34 -0.53 0.22 -0.29
CA VAL A 34 0.44 1.19 -0.83
C VAL A 34 1.41 0.45 -1.74
N SER A 35 1.63 0.95 -2.95
CA SER A 35 2.46 0.26 -3.93
C SER A 35 3.91 0.19 -3.44
N GLN A 36 4.57 -0.96 -3.61
CA GLN A 36 5.95 -1.16 -3.20
C GLN A 36 6.94 -0.91 -4.36
N PRO A 37 8.19 -0.48 -4.09
CA PRO A 37 9.24 -0.55 -5.09
C PRO A 37 9.52 -1.99 -5.51
N ALA A 38 9.87 -2.20 -6.78
CA ALA A 38 10.30 -3.49 -7.31
C ALA A 38 11.46 -4.05 -6.47
N GLY A 39 11.46 -5.37 -6.24
CA GLY A 39 12.44 -6.02 -5.37
C GLY A 39 12.36 -5.67 -3.86
N LYS A 40 11.46 -4.77 -3.44
CA LYS A 40 11.25 -4.36 -2.03
C LYS A 40 12.51 -3.81 -1.34
N PHE A 41 13.32 -3.06 -2.10
CA PHE A 41 14.46 -2.33 -1.55
C PHE A 41 14.02 -0.99 -0.99
N TYR A 42 14.51 -0.65 0.21
CA TYR A 42 14.15 0.58 0.91
C TYR A 42 15.37 1.26 1.51
N SER A 43 15.31 2.58 1.61
CA SER A 43 16.13 3.36 2.55
C SER A 43 15.39 3.50 3.89
N THR A 44 16.14 3.66 4.98
CA THR A 44 15.55 3.96 6.29
C THR A 44 14.83 5.30 6.30
N ASP A 45 15.31 6.29 5.54
CA ASP A 45 14.64 7.59 5.39
C ASP A 45 13.22 7.45 4.85
N TYR A 46 13.02 6.66 3.80
CA TYR A 46 11.69 6.39 3.25
C TYR A 46 10.80 5.65 4.25
N LEU A 47 11.32 4.60 4.90
CA LEU A 47 10.53 3.82 5.86
C LEU A 47 10.12 4.66 7.08
N ASN A 48 11.00 5.51 7.59
CA ASN A 48 10.67 6.41 8.70
C ASN A 48 9.55 7.38 8.31
N LYS A 49 9.60 7.99 7.12
CA LYS A 49 8.53 8.88 6.63
C LYS A 49 7.18 8.15 6.49
N ILE A 50 7.21 6.91 6.02
CA ILE A 50 6.02 6.05 5.93
C ILE A 50 5.47 5.73 7.33
N CYS A 51 6.33 5.42 8.29
CA CYS A 51 5.94 5.22 9.69
C CYS A 51 5.35 6.48 10.31
N ASP A 52 5.99 7.65 10.16
CA ASP A 52 5.51 8.93 10.68
C ASP A 52 4.10 9.27 10.17
N LEU A 53 3.84 9.04 8.88
CA LEU A 53 2.51 9.21 8.29
C LEU A 53 1.50 8.25 8.91
N TRP A 54 1.86 6.97 9.03
CA TRP A 54 0.92 5.93 9.47
C TRP A 54 0.66 5.95 10.98
N ASP A 55 1.62 6.40 11.78
CA ASP A 55 1.45 6.63 13.22
C ASP A 55 0.48 7.80 13.46
N LEU A 56 0.53 8.84 12.62
CA LEU A 56 -0.35 10.00 12.74
C LEU A 56 -1.79 9.71 12.27
N ARG A 57 -1.94 9.00 11.14
CA ARG A 57 -3.23 8.90 10.43
C ARG A 57 -3.82 7.50 10.39
N GLY A 58 -3.14 6.52 10.96
CA GLY A 58 -3.54 5.12 10.99
C GLY A 58 -3.46 4.51 12.39
N SER A 59 -3.31 3.20 12.43
CA SER A 59 -3.19 2.42 13.67
C SER A 59 -1.75 2.25 14.16
N GLY A 60 -0.75 2.64 13.36
CA GLY A 60 0.65 2.24 13.54
C GLY A 60 0.95 0.77 13.20
N ILE A 61 -0.05 -0.04 12.81
CA ILE A 61 0.11 -1.46 12.50
C ILE A 61 0.24 -1.66 10.99
N THR A 62 1.20 -2.47 10.57
CA THR A 62 1.44 -2.79 9.15
C THR A 62 1.62 -4.28 8.91
N ASN A 63 1.41 -4.71 7.65
CA ASN A 63 2.04 -5.94 7.16
C ASN A 63 3.11 -5.55 6.12
N MET A 64 4.32 -6.05 6.31
CA MET A 64 5.46 -5.86 5.41
C MET A 64 5.88 -7.23 4.87
N HIS A 65 5.22 -7.76 3.82
CA HIS A 65 4.27 -7.14 2.89
C HIS A 65 2.98 -7.95 2.76
N GLY A 66 2.01 -7.44 2.01
CA GLY A 66 0.91 -8.26 1.50
C GLY A 66 1.42 -9.32 0.53
N SER A 67 0.73 -10.47 0.44
CA SER A 67 1.17 -11.59 -0.41
C SER A 67 1.30 -11.23 -1.91
N THR A 68 0.52 -10.24 -2.38
CA THR A 68 0.64 -9.73 -3.76
C THR A 68 1.88 -8.85 -3.94
N GLY A 69 2.29 -8.09 -2.91
CA GLY A 69 3.47 -7.25 -2.94
C GLY A 69 3.34 -5.95 -2.13
N ASP A 70 2.12 -5.45 -1.97
CA ASP A 70 1.85 -4.12 -1.39
C ASP A 70 2.40 -3.95 0.04
N ILE A 71 2.80 -2.73 0.39
CA ILE A 71 2.87 -2.30 1.78
C ILE A 71 1.43 -2.22 2.30
N ILE A 72 1.17 -2.78 3.47
CA ILE A 72 -0.19 -2.82 4.05
C ILE A 72 -0.25 -1.89 5.25
N PHE A 73 -1.00 -0.81 5.10
CA PHE A 73 -1.41 0.06 6.20
C PHE A 73 -2.69 -0.52 6.82
N LEU A 74 -2.55 -1.14 8.00
CA LEU A 74 -3.59 -1.96 8.59
C LEU A 74 -4.42 -1.20 9.64
N GLY A 75 -5.51 -0.59 9.20
CA GLY A 75 -6.49 0.02 10.10
C GLY A 75 -6.41 1.54 10.13
N THR A 76 -7.40 2.16 9.50
CA THR A 76 -7.72 3.58 9.68
C THR A 76 -9.22 3.80 9.51
N THR A 77 -9.66 5.05 9.65
CA THR A 77 -11.05 5.47 9.50
C THR A 77 -11.31 6.08 8.13
N THR A 78 -12.57 6.11 7.69
CA THR A 78 -12.94 6.62 6.36
C THR A 78 -12.48 8.06 6.11
N LYS A 79 -12.52 8.92 7.14
CA LYS A 79 -12.15 10.34 7.02
C LYS A 79 -10.65 10.55 6.78
N GLN A 80 -9.81 9.58 7.12
CA GLN A 80 -8.37 9.66 6.94
C GLN A 80 -7.90 9.15 5.58
N LEU A 81 -8.77 8.54 4.76
CA LEU A 81 -8.33 7.92 3.51
C LEU A 81 -7.76 8.94 2.51
N GLU A 82 -8.49 10.02 2.26
CA GLU A 82 -8.04 11.11 1.38
C GLU A 82 -6.81 11.82 1.93
N GLU A 83 -6.76 11.99 3.26
CA GLU A 83 -5.63 12.62 3.94
C GLU A 83 -4.34 11.80 3.80
N VAL A 84 -4.42 10.48 4.02
CA VAL A 84 -3.29 9.56 3.84
C VAL A 84 -2.87 9.55 2.37
N PHE A 85 -3.82 9.52 1.44
CA PHE A 85 -3.53 9.52 0.02
C PHE A 85 -2.88 10.82 -0.46
N TYR A 86 -3.33 11.96 0.05
CA TYR A 86 -2.73 13.26 -0.23
C TYR A 86 -1.27 13.31 0.21
N GLU A 87 -0.97 12.87 1.44
CA GLU A 87 0.40 12.83 1.96
C GLU A 87 1.30 11.86 1.17
N LEU A 88 0.80 10.67 0.86
CA LEU A 88 1.52 9.68 0.04
C LEU A 88 1.92 10.29 -1.31
N THR A 89 0.97 10.91 -2.01
CA THR A 89 1.19 11.44 -3.36
C THR A 89 2.01 12.73 -3.37
N HIS A 90 1.69 13.70 -2.52
CA HIS A 90 2.29 15.04 -2.57
C HIS A 90 3.65 15.11 -1.85
N ASN A 91 3.85 14.34 -0.79
CA ASN A 91 5.04 14.43 0.05
C ASN A 91 5.98 13.23 -0.08
N LEU A 92 5.45 12.05 -0.45
CA LEU A 92 6.25 10.82 -0.56
C LEU A 92 6.42 10.32 -2.00
N ASN A 93 5.75 10.96 -2.97
CA ASN A 93 5.72 10.54 -4.38
C ASN A 93 5.40 9.03 -4.51
N GLN A 94 4.40 8.60 -3.74
CA GLN A 94 4.01 7.21 -3.59
C GLN A 94 2.52 7.06 -3.89
N ASP A 95 2.17 5.99 -4.61
CA ASP A 95 0.78 5.72 -4.99
C ASP A 95 0.19 4.51 -4.22
N LEU A 96 -1.12 4.31 -4.37
CA LEU A 96 -1.84 3.14 -3.87
C LEU A 96 -1.56 1.90 -4.71
N GLY A 97 -1.80 0.74 -4.08
CA GLY A 97 -1.85 -0.56 -4.75
C GLY A 97 -3.24 -0.89 -5.29
N GLY A 98 -3.34 -2.02 -6.01
CA GLY A 98 -4.59 -2.46 -6.64
C GLY A 98 -5.50 -3.34 -5.76
N SER A 99 -6.81 -3.16 -5.87
CA SER A 99 -7.83 -4.11 -5.38
C SER A 99 -9.13 -4.04 -6.17
N GLY A 100 -9.90 -5.13 -6.20
CA GLY A 100 -11.15 -5.23 -6.97
C GLY A 100 -10.94 -5.97 -8.30
N SER A 101 -11.85 -5.79 -9.26
CA SER A 101 -11.76 -6.44 -10.57
C SER A 101 -10.89 -5.61 -11.53
N ASN A 102 -9.58 -5.56 -11.25
CA ASN A 102 -8.57 -4.77 -11.98
C ASN A 102 -7.23 -5.50 -12.05
N LEU A 103 -6.28 -4.90 -12.77
CA LEU A 103 -4.87 -5.24 -12.63
C LEU A 103 -4.45 -4.97 -11.18
N ARG A 104 -3.82 -5.96 -10.55
CA ARG A 104 -3.28 -5.84 -9.20
C ARG A 104 -1.82 -5.43 -9.26
N THR A 105 -1.30 -4.94 -8.15
CA THR A 105 0.10 -4.54 -8.01
C THR A 105 1.03 -5.67 -8.48
N PRO A 106 1.78 -5.48 -9.57
CA PRO A 106 2.78 -6.44 -10.00
C PRO A 106 3.87 -6.64 -8.93
N SER A 107 4.50 -7.80 -8.93
CA SER A 107 5.66 -8.07 -8.08
C SER A 107 6.65 -8.99 -8.76
N ASP A 108 7.87 -8.95 -8.28
CA ASP A 108 9.03 -9.59 -8.87
C ASP A 108 9.93 -10.24 -7.80
N CYS A 109 10.83 -11.12 -8.25
CA CYS A 109 11.92 -11.62 -7.42
C CYS A 109 13.09 -10.62 -7.42
N ILE A 110 14.12 -10.86 -6.60
CA ILE A 110 15.27 -9.95 -6.47
C ILE A 110 16.01 -9.68 -7.79
N GLY A 111 15.88 -10.57 -8.79
CA GLY A 111 16.42 -10.35 -10.13
C GLY A 111 17.93 -10.11 -10.16
N GLN A 112 18.37 -9.33 -11.16
CA GLN A 112 19.78 -9.02 -11.38
C GLN A 112 20.41 -8.17 -10.27
N ALA A 113 19.62 -7.59 -9.36
CA ALA A 113 20.17 -6.82 -8.25
C ALA A 113 21.02 -7.66 -7.29
N ARG A 114 20.71 -8.97 -7.13
CA ARG A 114 21.48 -9.85 -6.23
C ARG A 114 21.32 -11.34 -6.51
N CYS A 115 21.04 -11.74 -7.76
CA CYS A 115 20.97 -13.13 -8.16
C CYS A 115 21.71 -13.33 -9.49
N GLU A 116 22.75 -14.16 -9.48
CA GLU A 116 23.55 -14.56 -10.64
C GLU A 116 22.80 -15.45 -11.63
N TYR A 117 21.59 -15.92 -11.27
CA TYR A 117 20.72 -16.72 -12.13
C TYR A 117 19.62 -15.92 -12.85
N ALA A 118 19.60 -14.59 -12.68
CA ALA A 118 18.57 -13.76 -13.30
C ALA A 118 18.82 -13.61 -14.82
N CYS A 119 17.93 -14.19 -15.63
CA CYS A 119 18.04 -14.17 -17.09
C CYS A 119 17.63 -12.84 -17.75
N PHE A 120 16.96 -11.95 -17.02
CA PHE A 120 16.55 -10.62 -17.47
C PHE A 120 16.33 -9.69 -16.26
N ASP A 121 16.14 -8.39 -16.51
CA ASP A 121 15.88 -7.41 -15.46
C ASP A 121 14.40 -7.47 -15.01
N THR A 122 14.14 -8.29 -14.00
CA THR A 122 12.79 -8.50 -13.45
C THR A 122 12.22 -7.23 -12.81
N GLN A 123 13.08 -6.44 -12.15
CA GLN A 123 12.68 -5.21 -11.45
C GLN A 123 12.28 -4.14 -12.46
N HIS A 124 13.07 -3.95 -13.51
CA HIS A 124 12.78 -2.98 -14.56
C HIS A 124 11.48 -3.33 -15.29
N LEU A 125 11.27 -4.60 -15.65
CA LEU A 125 10.01 -5.02 -16.28
C LEU A 125 8.80 -4.80 -15.35
N CYS A 126 8.92 -5.21 -14.08
CA CYS A 126 7.86 -5.03 -13.10
C CYS A 126 7.49 -3.56 -12.93
N HIS A 127 8.48 -2.67 -12.76
CA HIS A 127 8.24 -1.23 -12.63
C HIS A 127 7.64 -0.63 -13.91
N THR A 128 8.19 -0.99 -15.07
CA THR A 128 7.73 -0.48 -16.37
C THR A 128 6.27 -0.83 -16.62
N LEU A 129 5.87 -2.10 -16.45
CA LEU A 129 4.49 -2.51 -16.65
C LEU A 129 3.54 -1.98 -15.57
N THR A 130 4.05 -1.73 -14.35
CA THR A 130 3.24 -1.09 -13.30
C THR A 130 2.85 0.33 -13.69
N ASN A 131 3.77 1.10 -14.29
CA ASN A 131 3.52 2.48 -14.73
C ASN A 131 2.73 2.55 -16.05
N GLU A 132 3.01 1.64 -17.00
CA GLU A 132 2.34 1.62 -18.31
C GLU A 132 0.83 1.39 -18.19
N TYR A 133 0.41 0.62 -17.17
CA TYR A 133 -0.99 0.25 -16.96
C TYR A 133 -1.60 0.87 -15.69
N GLN A 134 -1.13 2.05 -15.28
CA GLN A 134 -1.83 2.90 -14.30
C GLN A 134 -3.11 3.50 -14.89
#